data_AF-A0A0J1GVR1-F1
#
_entry.id   AF-A0A0J1GVR1-F1
#
_cell.length_a   1.000
_cell.length_b   1.000
_cell.length_c   1.000
_cell.angle_alpha   90.00
_cell.angle_beta   90.00
_cell.angle_gamma   90.00
#
_symmetry.space_group_name_H-M   'P 1'
#
loop_
_entity.id
_entity.type
_entity.pdbx_description
1 polymer ?
#
loop_
_entity_poly.entity_id
_entity_poly.type
_entity_poly.pdbx_seq_one_letter_code
_entity_poly.pdbx_strand_id
1 'polypeptide(L)'
;MEYVILLTVAVCLLVFWDRPVMVLVFEDGKLVKQSGNIPVGFLRGCKDIAHKEPFSGKVKVYKNRFTTKLVFSKSVPSKIKQRIHNVFPYNGNTKKRGKRA
;
A
#
# COMPACT_ATOMS: atom_id res chain seq x y z
N MET A 1 -2.74 29.66 -26.75
CA MET A 1 -3.58 29.47 -25.53
C MET A 1 -4.09 28.05 -25.38
N GLU A 2 -4.51 27.40 -26.47
CA GLU A 2 -5.10 26.04 -26.44
C GLU A 2 -4.15 24.95 -25.92
N TYR A 3 -2.88 24.98 -26.33
CA TYR A 3 -1.87 24.03 -25.84
C TYR A 3 -1.64 24.13 -24.33
N VAL A 4 -1.71 25.33 -23.75
CA VAL A 4 -1.50 25.55 -22.32
C VAL A 4 -2.65 24.96 -21.51
N ILE A 5 -3.89 25.09 -22.01
CA ILE A 5 -5.08 24.50 -21.38
C ILE A 5 -5.00 22.97 -21.42
N LEU A 6 -4.64 22.39 -22.58
CA LEU A 6 -4.48 20.94 -22.73
C LEU A 6 -3.41 20.37 -21.79
N LEU A 7 -2.26 21.05 -21.68
CA LEU A 7 -1.16 20.66 -20.79
C LEU A 7 -1.59 20.75 -19.32
N THR A 8 -2.35 21.79 -18.96
CA THR A 8 -2.85 21.98 -17.60
C THR A 8 -3.82 20.87 -17.21
N VAL A 9 -4.77 20.51 -18.09
CA VAL A 9 -5.71 19.41 -17.84
C VAL A 9 -4.97 18.06 -17.73
N ALA A 10 -3.98 17.81 -18.58
CA ALA A 10 -3.17 16.60 -18.54
C ALA A 10 -2.40 16.47 -17.21
N VAL A 11 -1.76 17.55 -16.74
CA VAL A 11 -1.03 17.58 -15.46
C VAL A 11 -1.99 17.38 -14.28
N CYS A 12 -3.15 18.04 -14.30
CA CYS A 12 -4.16 17.87 -13.26
C CYS A 12 -4.63 16.40 -13.16
N LEU A 13 -4.95 15.75 -14.28
CA LEU A 13 -5.35 14.34 -14.27
C LEU A 13 -4.25 13.43 -13.71
N LEU A 14 -2.98 13.71 -14.02
CA LEU A 14 -1.84 12.96 -13.51
C LEU A 14 -1.67 13.08 -11.99
N VAL A 15 -1.79 14.31 -11.46
CA VAL A 15 -1.65 14.59 -10.03
C VAL A 15 -2.78 13.97 -9.21
N PHE A 16 -4.00 13.97 -9.73
CA PHE A 16 -5.14 13.37 -9.04
C PHE A 16 -5.07 11.83 -8.98
N TRP A 17 -4.33 11.18 -9.88
CA TRP A 17 -4.22 9.73 -9.90
C TRP A 17 -3.28 9.16 -8.81
N ASP A 18 -2.17 9.82 -8.47
CA ASP A 18 -1.18 9.29 -7.51
C ASP A 18 -1.49 9.66 -6.05
N ARG A 19 -2.71 9.36 -5.59
CA ARG A 19 -3.11 9.47 -4.16
C ARG A 19 -3.12 8.09 -3.48
N PRO A 20 -1.97 7.52 -3.08
CA PRO A 20 -1.95 6.28 -2.30
C PRO A 20 -2.46 6.54 -0.87
N VAL A 21 -3.24 5.60 -0.35
CA VAL A 21 -3.81 5.68 1.01
C VAL A 21 -2.79 5.28 2.06
N MET A 22 -1.87 4.36 1.72
CA MET A 22 -0.78 3.94 2.59
C MET A 22 0.50 3.75 1.79
N VAL A 23 1.62 4.15 2.37
CA VAL A 23 2.95 3.95 1.80
C VAL A 23 3.89 3.43 2.89
N LEU A 24 4.53 2.30 2.62
CA LEU A 24 5.60 1.74 3.43
C LEU A 24 6.85 1.62 2.57
N VAL A 25 7.99 2.07 3.09
CA VAL A 25 9.30 1.92 2.47
C VAL A 25 10.17 1.09 3.38
N PHE A 26 10.68 -0.01 2.83
CA PHE A 26 11.62 -0.91 3.48
C PHE A 26 12.98 -0.79 2.79
N GLU A 27 14.05 -0.72 3.56
CA GLU A 27 15.43 -0.80 3.09
C GLU A 27 16.19 -1.78 3.97
N ASP A 28 16.81 -2.79 3.36
CA ASP A 28 17.59 -3.84 4.04
C ASP A 28 16.90 -4.46 5.26
N GLY A 29 15.59 -4.74 5.13
CA GLY A 29 14.79 -5.33 6.22
C GLY A 29 14.36 -4.34 7.31
N LYS A 30 14.70 -3.06 7.20
CA LYS A 30 14.25 -2.00 8.12
C LYS A 30 13.15 -1.15 7.50
N LEU A 31 12.18 -0.74 8.33
CA LEU A 31 11.12 0.17 7.91
C LEU A 31 11.66 1.61 7.99
N VAL A 32 11.90 2.23 6.84
CA VAL A 32 12.47 3.60 6.73
C VAL A 32 11.37 4.65 6.74
N LYS A 33 10.23 4.36 6.10
CA LYS A 33 9.14 5.32 6.00
C LYS A 33 7.79 4.63 6.13
N GLN A 34 6.93 5.25 6.93
CA GLN A 34 5.54 4.90 7.08
C GLN A 34 4.69 6.14 6.85
N SER A 35 3.71 6.06 5.96
CA SER A 35 2.79 7.16 5.65
C SER A 35 1.36 6.64 5.46
N GLY A 36 0.39 7.38 5.97
CA GLY A 36 -1.03 7.02 5.94
C GLY A 36 -1.47 6.23 7.18
N ASN A 37 -2.78 5.96 7.25
CA ASN A 37 -3.37 5.21 8.36
C ASN A 37 -3.19 3.70 8.13
N ILE A 38 -2.16 3.13 8.74
CA ILE A 38 -1.82 1.72 8.58
C ILE A 38 -2.29 0.91 9.80
N PRO A 39 -3.07 -0.17 9.60
CA PRO A 39 -3.48 -1.05 10.69
C PRO A 39 -2.27 -1.67 11.40
N VAL A 40 -2.30 -1.66 12.73
CA VAL A 40 -1.18 -2.15 13.58
C VAL A 40 -0.83 -3.61 13.26
N GLY A 41 -1.82 -4.47 13.00
CA GLY A 41 -1.60 -5.87 12.63
C GLY A 41 -0.87 -6.02 11.29
N PHE A 42 -1.18 -5.17 10.31
CA PHE A 42 -0.50 -5.18 9.01
C PHE A 42 0.96 -4.75 9.15
N LEU A 43 1.20 -3.66 9.90
CA LEU A 43 2.53 -3.15 10.16
C LEU A 43 3.40 -4.18 10.87
N ARG A 44 2.86 -4.83 11.90
CA ARG A 44 3.59 -5.87 12.65
C ARG A 44 3.96 -7.04 11.74
N GLY A 45 3.01 -7.58 10.97
CA GLY A 45 3.31 -8.67 10.07
C GLY A 45 4.29 -8.28 8.95
N CYS A 46 4.25 -7.04 8.45
CA CYS A 46 5.27 -6.54 7.52
C CYS A 46 6.67 -6.46 8.17
N LYS A 47 6.78 -6.02 9.43
CA LYS A 47 8.04 -6.02 10.18
C LYS A 47 8.56 -7.44 10.41
N ASP A 48 7.68 -8.37 10.77
CA ASP A 48 8.04 -9.78 10.97
C ASP A 48 8.56 -10.43 9.68
N ILE A 49 7.94 -10.10 8.54
CA ILE A 49 8.42 -10.55 7.22
C ILE A 49 9.79 -9.95 6.91
N ALA A 50 9.97 -8.65 7.14
CA ALA A 50 11.22 -7.94 6.88
C ALA A 50 12.37 -8.44 7.78
N HIS A 51 12.07 -8.87 9.01
CA HIS A 51 13.05 -9.48 9.92
C HIS A 51 13.45 -10.91 9.49
N LYS A 52 12.52 -11.69 8.95
CA LYS A 52 12.81 -13.07 8.49
C LYS A 52 13.54 -13.11 7.15
N GLU A 53 13.14 -12.25 6.24
CA GLU A 53 13.72 -12.14 4.90
C GLU A 53 13.98 -10.65 4.64
N PRO A 54 15.21 -10.15 4.83
CA PRO A 54 15.51 -8.74 4.59
C PRO A 54 15.30 -8.41 3.11
N PHE A 55 14.51 -7.37 2.85
CA PHE A 55 14.24 -6.89 1.50
C PHE A 55 14.24 -5.37 1.45
N SER A 56 14.51 -4.85 0.26
CA SER A 56 14.42 -3.43 -0.05
C SER A 56 13.29 -3.19 -1.05
N GLY A 57 12.40 -2.26 -0.76
CA GLY A 57 11.34 -1.87 -1.66
C GLY A 57 10.22 -1.05 -1.05
N LYS A 58 9.40 -0.50 -1.95
CA LYS A 58 8.25 0.33 -1.62
C LYS A 58 6.97 -0.48 -1.78
N VAL A 59 6.07 -0.37 -0.80
CA VAL A 59 4.71 -0.93 -0.80
C VAL A 59 3.74 0.24 -0.75
N LYS A 60 2.99 0.45 -1.82
CA LYS A 60 1.91 1.44 -1.90
C LYS A 60 0.57 0.72 -1.89
N VAL A 61 -0.39 1.27 -1.16
CA VAL A 61 -1.78 0.78 -1.14
C VAL A 61 -2.68 1.86 -1.74
N TYR A 62 -3.39 1.49 -2.79
CA TYR A 62 -4.40 2.33 -3.42
C TYR A 62 -5.78 1.78 -3.08
N LYS A 63 -6.67 2.64 -2.59
CA LYS A 63 -8.05 2.28 -2.31
C LYS A 63 -8.94 2.97 -3.33
N ASN A 64 -9.65 2.18 -4.12
CA ASN A 64 -10.77 2.63 -4.93
C ASN A 64 -12.08 2.31 -4.20
N ARG A 65 -13.21 2.87 -4.65
CA ARG A 65 -14.54 2.65 -4.08
C ARG A 65 -14.91 1.17 -3.95
N PHE A 66 -14.38 0.32 -4.84
CA PHE A 66 -14.70 -1.10 -4.91
C PHE A 66 -13.54 -2.04 -4.55
N THR A 67 -12.29 -1.61 -4.74
CA THR A 67 -11.12 -2.51 -4.62
C THR A 67 -9.96 -1.83 -3.91
N THR A 68 -9.20 -2.62 -3.16
CA THR A 68 -7.93 -2.18 -2.56
C THR A 68 -6.80 -2.89 -3.28
N LYS A 69 -5.90 -2.13 -3.91
CA LYS A 69 -4.78 -2.64 -4.70
C LYS A 69 -3.47 -2.38 -3.95
N LEU A 70 -2.69 -3.44 -3.74
CA LEU A 70 -1.30 -3.31 -3.33
C LEU A 70 -0.41 -3.21 -4.57
N VAL A 71 0.49 -2.24 -4.57
CA VAL A 71 1.48 -2.01 -5.61
C VAL A 71 2.86 -2.07 -4.97
N PHE A 72 3.71 -2.93 -5.51
CA PHE A 72 5.05 -3.18 -5.00
C PHE A 72 6.10 -2.64 -5.97
N SER A 73 7.24 -2.20 -5.44
CA SER A 73 8.45 -1.94 -6.23
C SER A 73 8.94 -3.23 -6.92
N LYS A 74 9.63 -3.06 -8.06
CA LYS A 74 10.27 -4.17 -8.78
C LYS A 74 11.34 -4.87 -7.93
N SER A 75 11.94 -4.16 -6.97
CA SER A 75 12.95 -4.68 -6.05
C SER A 75 12.44 -5.72 -5.06
N VAL A 76 11.11 -5.84 -4.88
CA VAL A 76 10.52 -6.80 -3.93
C VAL A 76 10.41 -8.19 -4.60
N PRO A 77 11.00 -9.25 -4.01
CA PRO A 77 10.84 -10.63 -4.47
C PRO A 77 9.38 -11.09 -4.49
N SER A 78 9.01 -11.96 -5.44
CA SER A 78 7.63 -12.47 -5.59
C SER A 78 7.12 -13.18 -4.33
N LYS A 79 7.98 -13.97 -3.67
CA LYS A 79 7.67 -14.65 -2.40
C LYS A 79 7.25 -13.66 -1.30
N ILE A 80 7.93 -12.53 -1.21
CA ILE A 80 7.66 -11.48 -0.23
C ILE A 80 6.37 -10.74 -0.59
N LYS A 81 6.13 -10.45 -1.88
CA LYS A 81 4.86 -9.88 -2.35
C LYS A 81 3.68 -10.73 -1.91
N GLN A 82 3.75 -12.04 -2.08
CA GLN A 82 2.68 -12.96 -1.67
C GLN A 82 2.48 -12.97 -0.15
N ARG A 83 3.57 -12.96 0.64
CA ARG A 83 3.47 -12.89 2.11
C ARG A 83 2.83 -11.60 2.59
N ILE A 84 3.21 -10.46 2.00
CA ILE A 84 2.60 -9.16 2.33
C ILE A 84 1.12 -9.16 1.93
N HIS A 85 0.77 -9.77 0.79
CA HIS A 85 -0.63 -9.99 0.41
C HIS A 85 -1.38 -10.82 1.47
N ASN A 86 -0.81 -11.88 2.02
CA ASN A 86 -1.49 -12.72 3.03
C ASN A 86 -1.73 -11.99 4.35
N VAL A 87 -0.82 -11.09 4.73
CA VAL A 87 -0.94 -10.29 5.96
C VAL A 87 -1.85 -9.07 5.76
N PHE A 88 -2.11 -8.67 4.52
CA PHE A 88 -2.91 -7.49 4.24
C PHE A 88 -4.36 -7.67 4.70
N PRO A 89 -4.90 -6.73 5.49
CA PRO A 89 -6.30 -6.77 5.89
C PRO A 89 -7.17 -6.34 4.71
N TYR A 90 -7.53 -7.29 3.83
CA TYR A 90 -8.49 -7.08 2.72
C TYR A 90 -9.85 -6.59 3.19
N ASN A 91 -10.12 -6.76 4.48
CA ASN A 91 -11.43 -6.59 5.05
C ASN A 91 -11.43 -5.50 6.13
N GLY A 92 -11.16 -4.27 5.73
CA GLY A 92 -11.32 -3.10 6.58
C GLY A 92 -12.79 -2.76 6.91
N ASN A 93 -13.77 -3.59 6.51
CA ASN A 93 -15.18 -3.27 6.75
C ASN A 93 -16.19 -4.46 6.75
N THR A 94 -15.85 -5.66 7.26
CA THR A 94 -16.92 -6.58 7.67
C THR A 94 -17.42 -6.19 9.04
N LYS A 95 -18.62 -5.61 9.02
CA LYS A 95 -19.59 -5.44 10.10
C LYS A 95 -19.33 -6.36 11.30
N LYS A 96 -19.40 -5.75 12.49
CA LYS A 96 -19.55 -6.36 13.83
C LYS A 96 -20.02 -7.81 13.73
N ARG A 97 -19.10 -8.76 13.97
CA ARG A 97 -19.43 -10.16 14.22
C ARG A 97 -20.37 -10.16 15.42
N GLY A 98 -21.66 -10.40 15.16
CA GLY A 98 -22.70 -10.48 16.18
C GLY A 98 -22.24 -11.43 17.28
N LYS A 99 -22.30 -10.93 18.51
CA LYS A 99 -22.17 -11.70 19.74
C LYS A 99 -23.17 -12.86 19.63
N ARG A 100 -22.68 -14.09 19.44
CA ARG A 100 -23.53 -15.26 19.64
C ARG A 100 -23.75 -15.32 21.16
N ALA A 101 -24.99 -15.06 21.55
CA ALA A 101 -25.50 -15.29 22.90
C ALA A 101 -25.50 -16.80 23.18
#